data_AF-A0A671LCH9-F1
#
_entry.id   AF-A0A671LCH9-F1
#
_cell.length_a   1.000
_cell.length_b   1.000
_cell.length_c   1.000
_cell.angle_alpha   90.00
_cell.angle_beta   90.00
_cell.angle_gamma   90.00
#
_symmetry.space_group_name_H-M   'P 1'
#
loop_
_entity.id
_entity.type
_entity.pdbx_description
1 polymer ?
#
loop_
_entity_poly.entity_id
_entity_poly.type
_entity_poly.pdbx_seq_one_letter_code
_entity_poly.pdbx_strand_id
1 'polypeptide(L)'
;MGSITRALPLLLLLLCAHGAAAQHYLRLRPSPSEHLPVPDLREDPDPEHDPREQDLSEKTLRKKLGSHFDSNFMSIHLPTQLNASAPPDLPRLPMPADLKKLNLTETPYGRRVKVGKKARRKFHMYIFKSRPFCVLLVWKYSTGSAWKRRA
;
A
#
# COMPACT_ATOMS: atom_id res chain seq x y z
N MET A 1 55.75 4.24 21.97
CA MET A 1 54.88 5.27 21.35
C MET A 1 53.95 4.67 20.29
N GLY A 2 53.23 3.56 20.59
CA GLY A 2 52.48 2.80 19.56
C GLY A 2 50.99 2.59 19.82
N SER A 3 50.46 3.08 20.95
CA SER A 3 49.07 2.85 21.35
C SER A 3 48.11 3.92 20.80
N ILE A 4 48.54 5.19 20.79
CA ILE A 4 47.73 6.34 20.36
C ILE A 4 47.43 6.28 18.85
N THR A 5 48.39 5.83 18.04
CA THR A 5 48.26 5.72 16.58
C THR A 5 47.27 4.64 16.14
N ARG A 6 47.01 3.64 16.99
CA ARG A 6 46.01 2.58 16.73
C ARG A 6 44.63 2.94 17.28
N ALA A 7 44.56 3.74 18.33
CA ALA A 7 43.31 4.20 18.93
C ALA A 7 42.57 5.21 18.04
N LEU A 8 43.30 6.06 17.32
CA LEU A 8 42.73 7.11 16.45
C LEU A 8 41.89 6.57 15.26
N PRO A 9 42.36 5.57 14.48
CA PRO A 9 41.53 4.97 13.44
C PRO A 9 40.35 4.16 14.00
N LEU A 10 40.51 3.51 15.16
CA LEU A 10 39.42 2.82 15.85
C LEU A 10 38.33 3.80 16.31
N LEU A 11 38.73 4.96 16.85
CA LEU A 11 37.82 6.03 17.24
C LEU A 11 37.08 6.62 16.03
N LEU A 12 37.78 6.82 14.91
CA LEU A 12 37.16 7.29 13.66
C LEU A 12 36.14 6.28 13.12
N LEU A 13 36.47 4.98 13.11
CA LEU A 13 35.57 3.91 12.70
C LEU A 13 34.32 3.84 13.58
N LEU A 14 34.47 4.00 14.90
CA LEU A 14 33.32 4.07 15.82
C LEU A 14 32.44 5.28 15.54
N LEU A 15 33.03 6.46 15.28
CA LEU A 15 32.29 7.68 14.95
C LEU A 15 31.52 7.52 13.63
N CYS A 16 32.16 6.97 12.59
CA CYS A 16 31.53 6.72 11.30
C CYS A 16 30.38 5.70 11.41
N ALA A 17 30.56 4.64 12.20
CA ALA A 17 29.51 3.64 12.42
C ALA A 17 28.32 4.20 13.20
N HIS A 18 28.55 5.08 14.19
CA HIS A 18 27.47 5.73 14.95
C HIS A 18 26.75 6.82 14.15
N GLY A 19 27.45 7.56 13.28
CA GLY A 19 26.83 8.55 12.40
C GLY A 19 25.81 7.96 11.43
N ALA A 20 26.04 6.72 10.96
CA ALA A 20 25.09 5.99 10.12
C ALA A 20 23.81 5.59 10.89
N ALA A 21 23.93 5.25 12.18
CA ALA A 21 22.78 4.93 13.04
C ALA A 21 22.01 6.19 13.51
N ALA A 22 22.65 7.36 13.55
CA ALA A 22 22.07 8.61 14.03
C ALA A 22 21.31 9.42 12.95
N GLN A 23 21.18 8.92 11.72
CA GLN A 23 20.54 9.68 10.63
C GLN A 23 19.10 10.13 10.94
N HIS A 24 18.37 9.35 11.74
CA HIS A 24 17.00 9.69 12.18
C HIS A 24 16.97 10.75 13.28
N TYR A 25 17.98 10.80 14.15
CA TYR A 25 18.08 11.77 15.25
C TYR A 25 18.46 13.17 14.75
N LEU A 26 19.30 13.24 13.70
CA LEU A 26 19.76 14.50 13.12
C LEU A 26 18.89 15.00 11.96
N ARG A 27 17.85 14.24 11.54
CA ARG A 27 16.92 14.57 10.43
C ARG A 27 17.62 15.11 9.17
N LEU A 28 18.79 14.57 8.85
CA LEU A 28 19.56 14.98 7.66
C LEU A 28 18.86 14.62 6.34
N ARG A 29 17.86 13.73 6.40
CA ARG A 29 16.96 13.38 5.30
C ARG A 29 15.51 13.54 5.77
N PRO A 30 14.58 13.90 4.86
CA PRO A 30 13.16 13.92 5.18
C PRO A 30 12.68 12.51 5.52
N SER A 31 11.76 12.41 6.48
CA SER A 31 11.08 11.15 6.79
C SER A 31 10.07 10.81 5.69
N PRO A 32 9.99 9.53 5.26
CA PRO A 32 8.96 9.11 4.33
C PRO A 32 7.56 9.30 4.94
N SER A 33 6.57 9.55 4.08
CA SER A 33 5.16 9.66 4.45
C SER A 33 4.44 8.36 4.15
N GLU A 34 3.60 7.91 5.09
CA GLU A 34 2.73 6.74 4.94
C GLU A 34 1.35 7.10 4.34
N HIS A 35 1.21 8.31 3.77
CA HIS A 35 -0.05 8.75 3.19
C HIS A 35 -0.34 8.05 1.87
N LEU A 36 -1.55 7.49 1.75
CA LEU A 36 -2.07 6.85 0.54
C LEU A 36 -3.16 7.74 -0.09
N PRO A 37 -3.36 7.70 -1.42
CA PRO A 37 -2.65 6.88 -2.41
C PRO A 37 -1.25 7.43 -2.75
N VAL A 38 -0.32 6.55 -3.08
CA VAL A 38 1.03 6.93 -3.50
C VAL A 38 0.98 7.43 -4.95
N PRO A 39 1.38 8.69 -5.24
CA PRO A 39 1.46 9.20 -6.60
C PRO A 39 2.44 8.41 -7.47
N ASP A 40 2.27 8.49 -8.78
CA ASP A 40 3.16 7.84 -9.73
C ASP A 40 4.56 8.48 -9.66
N LEU A 41 5.59 7.63 -9.75
CA LEU A 41 6.95 8.12 -9.80
C LEU A 41 7.15 8.83 -11.15
N ARG A 42 7.68 10.05 -11.11
CA ARG A 42 8.12 10.75 -12.32
C ARG A 42 9.44 10.12 -12.76
N GLU A 43 9.37 9.28 -13.78
CA GLU A 43 10.56 8.69 -14.40
C GLU A 43 11.21 9.69 -15.36
N ASP A 44 12.54 9.59 -15.49
CA ASP A 44 13.30 10.38 -16.46
C ASP A 44 12.98 9.85 -17.88
N PRO A 45 12.66 10.71 -18.86
CA PRO A 45 12.39 10.28 -20.24
C PRO A 45 13.64 9.79 -21.00
N ASP A 46 14.84 9.84 -20.41
CA ASP A 46 16.08 9.40 -21.05
C ASP A 46 16.10 7.87 -21.29
N PRO A 47 16.19 7.40 -22.55
CA PRO A 47 16.18 5.97 -22.90
C PRO A 47 17.38 5.19 -22.37
N GLU A 48 18.45 5.84 -21.92
CA GLU A 48 19.58 5.14 -21.27
C GLU A 48 19.17 4.46 -19.95
N HIS A 49 18.12 4.97 -19.29
CA HIS A 49 17.59 4.41 -18.06
C HIS A 49 16.60 3.26 -18.30
N ASP A 50 16.20 3.04 -19.56
CA ASP A 50 15.28 1.97 -19.91
C ASP A 50 15.99 0.60 -19.91
N PRO A 51 15.35 -0.44 -19.37
CA PRO A 51 15.91 -1.78 -19.39
C PRO A 51 16.01 -2.32 -20.82
N ARG A 52 17.12 -3.01 -21.10
CA ARG A 52 17.35 -3.66 -22.40
C ARG A 52 16.42 -4.86 -22.58
N GLU A 53 16.16 -5.23 -23.84
CA GLU A 53 15.27 -6.36 -24.19
C GLU A 53 15.69 -7.70 -23.54
N GLN A 54 17.00 -7.92 -23.37
CA GLN A 54 17.52 -9.15 -22.74
C GLN A 54 17.13 -9.26 -21.25
N ASP A 55 17.04 -8.10 -20.58
CA ASP A 55 16.67 -7.99 -19.17
C ASP A 55 15.15 -8.11 -18.98
N LEU A 56 14.35 -8.01 -20.05
CA LEU A 56 12.88 -8.12 -20.07
C LEU A 56 12.38 -9.56 -20.24
N SER A 57 13.24 -10.57 -20.08
CA SER A 57 12.84 -11.97 -20.23
C SER A 57 11.96 -12.46 -19.05
N GLU A 58 10.71 -12.82 -19.35
CA GLU A 58 9.70 -13.25 -18.35
C GLU A 58 10.22 -14.32 -17.38
N LYS A 59 10.89 -15.36 -17.89
CA LYS A 59 11.36 -16.48 -17.08
C LYS A 59 12.43 -16.05 -16.07
N THR A 60 13.33 -15.15 -16.46
CA THR A 60 14.41 -14.68 -15.56
C THR A 60 13.85 -13.73 -14.52
N LEU A 61 12.94 -12.85 -14.95
CA LEU A 61 12.20 -11.92 -14.13
C LEU A 61 11.38 -12.65 -13.06
N ARG A 62 10.56 -13.65 -13.44
CA ARG A 62 9.82 -14.50 -12.50
C ARG A 62 10.75 -15.24 -11.53
N LYS A 63 11.88 -15.75 -12.03
CA LYS A 63 12.88 -16.43 -11.18
C LYS A 63 13.51 -15.47 -10.16
N LYS A 64 13.80 -14.23 -10.55
CA LYS A 64 14.35 -13.19 -9.65
C LYS A 64 13.34 -12.78 -8.58
N LEU A 65 12.07 -12.66 -8.94
CA LEU A 65 11.02 -12.27 -8.00
C LEU A 65 10.61 -13.41 -7.05
N GLY A 66 10.72 -14.66 -7.53
CA GLY A 66 10.55 -15.86 -6.71
C GLY A 66 9.22 -15.88 -5.95
N SER A 67 9.29 -15.92 -4.62
CA SER A 67 8.12 -15.97 -3.72
C SER A 67 7.37 -14.65 -3.59
N HIS A 68 7.93 -13.52 -4.05
CA HIS A 68 7.24 -12.23 -4.03
C HIS A 68 6.31 -12.02 -5.21
N PHE A 69 6.31 -12.93 -6.19
CA PHE A 69 5.38 -12.86 -7.30
C PHE A 69 3.99 -13.33 -6.88
N ASP A 70 3.02 -12.40 -6.93
CA ASP A 70 1.61 -12.72 -6.72
C ASP A 70 0.86 -12.59 -8.05
N SER A 71 0.41 -13.71 -8.62
CA SER A 71 -0.33 -13.73 -9.89
C SER A 71 -1.70 -13.04 -9.81
N ASN A 72 -2.27 -12.84 -8.62
CA ASN A 72 -3.54 -12.15 -8.46
C ASN A 72 -3.38 -10.63 -8.63
N PHE A 73 -2.24 -10.09 -8.18
CA PHE A 73 -1.97 -8.64 -8.17
C PHE A 73 -0.85 -8.22 -9.12
N MET A 74 -0.14 -9.14 -9.77
CA MET A 74 0.96 -8.83 -10.69
C MET A 74 0.78 -9.57 -12.00
N SER A 75 0.99 -8.86 -13.11
CA SER A 75 0.94 -9.45 -14.45
C SER A 75 1.93 -8.77 -15.38
N ILE A 76 2.41 -9.53 -16.37
CA ILE A 76 3.30 -8.98 -17.42
C ILE A 76 2.45 -8.32 -18.50
N HIS A 77 1.37 -9.00 -18.89
CA HIS A 77 0.37 -8.48 -19.82
C HIS A 77 -0.80 -7.87 -19.06
N LEU A 78 -1.44 -6.88 -19.67
CA LEU A 78 -2.73 -6.44 -19.17
C LEU A 78 -3.71 -7.62 -19.26
N PRO A 79 -4.45 -7.97 -18.20
CA PRO A 79 -5.43 -9.04 -18.30
C PRO A 79 -6.51 -8.65 -19.32
N THR A 80 -6.78 -9.54 -20.27
CA THR A 80 -7.76 -9.36 -21.34
C THR A 80 -9.20 -9.21 -20.81
N GLN A 81 -9.45 -9.69 -19.59
CA GLN A 81 -10.75 -9.65 -18.92
C GLN A 81 -10.91 -8.37 -18.07
N LEU A 82 -10.79 -7.21 -18.71
CA LEU A 82 -11.42 -5.98 -18.19
C LEU A 82 -12.91 -6.02 -18.53
N ASN A 83 -13.63 -7.05 -18.04
CA ASN A 83 -15.09 -6.96 -18.00
C ASN A 83 -15.42 -5.90 -16.94
N ALA A 84 -15.46 -4.65 -17.38
CA ALA A 84 -15.86 -3.47 -16.61
C ALA A 84 -17.29 -3.55 -16.03
N SER A 85 -17.99 -4.67 -16.25
CA SER A 85 -19.31 -5.00 -15.76
C SER A 85 -19.33 -6.02 -14.62
N ALA A 86 -18.22 -6.73 -14.35
CA ALA A 86 -18.14 -7.58 -13.17
C ALA A 86 -17.85 -6.68 -11.96
N PRO A 87 -18.78 -6.54 -10.99
CA PRO A 87 -18.44 -5.84 -9.76
C PRO A 87 -17.20 -6.52 -9.19
N PRO A 88 -16.16 -5.76 -8.79
CA PRO A 88 -15.01 -6.36 -8.13
C PRO A 88 -15.56 -7.25 -7.02
N ASP A 89 -15.00 -8.45 -6.87
CA ASP A 89 -15.30 -9.32 -5.72
C ASP A 89 -14.85 -8.56 -4.48
N LEU A 90 -15.70 -7.66 -4.00
CA LEU A 90 -15.45 -6.86 -2.84
C LEU A 90 -15.35 -7.87 -1.71
N PRO A 91 -14.22 -7.92 -0.98
CA PRO A 91 -14.13 -8.79 0.16
C PRO A 91 -15.35 -8.50 1.02
N ARG A 92 -16.07 -9.57 1.42
CA ARG A 92 -17.22 -9.44 2.30
C ARG A 92 -16.71 -8.95 3.65
N LEU A 93 -16.59 -7.63 3.78
CA LEU A 93 -16.05 -7.03 4.98
C LEU A 93 -17.04 -7.30 6.12
N PRO A 94 -16.56 -7.76 7.29
CA PRO A 94 -17.42 -7.94 8.44
C PRO A 94 -18.00 -6.60 8.84
N MET A 95 -19.28 -6.60 9.24
CA MET A 95 -19.94 -5.39 9.68
C MET A 95 -19.20 -4.78 10.90
N PRO A 96 -18.77 -3.50 10.84
CA PRO A 96 -18.01 -2.85 11.91
C PRO A 96 -18.73 -2.87 13.25
N ALA A 97 -17.98 -3.01 14.34
CA ALA A 97 -18.55 -3.05 15.69
C ALA A 97 -19.31 -1.75 16.03
N ASP A 98 -18.79 -0.60 15.62
CA ASP A 98 -19.40 0.71 15.89
C ASP A 98 -20.73 0.85 15.18
N LEU A 99 -20.82 0.32 13.94
CA LEU A 99 -22.06 0.29 13.21
C LEU A 99 -23.06 -0.67 13.89
N LYS A 100 -22.62 -1.78 14.49
CA LYS A 100 -23.53 -2.69 15.22
C LYS A 100 -24.08 -2.08 16.51
N LYS A 101 -23.32 -1.18 17.14
CA LYS A 101 -23.67 -0.47 18.38
C LYS A 101 -24.55 0.76 18.16
N LEU A 102 -24.77 1.17 16.90
CA LEU A 102 -25.59 2.32 16.57
C LEU A 102 -27.05 2.09 17.01
N ASN A 103 -27.47 2.83 18.04
CA ASN A 103 -28.82 2.76 18.57
C ASN A 103 -29.75 3.68 17.78
N LEU A 104 -30.57 3.09 16.91
CA LEU A 104 -31.60 3.81 16.13
C LEU A 104 -32.84 4.17 16.95
N THR A 105 -32.82 3.84 18.24
CA THR A 105 -33.95 4.02 19.13
C THR A 105 -33.98 5.39 19.79
N GLU A 106 -32.87 6.12 19.78
CA GLU A 106 -32.74 7.41 20.44
C GLU A 106 -32.50 8.47 19.37
N THR A 107 -33.43 9.41 19.27
CA THR A 107 -33.25 10.60 18.45
C THR A 107 -32.43 11.64 19.24
N PRO A 108 -31.69 12.54 18.57
CA PRO A 108 -30.92 13.60 19.24
C PRO A 108 -31.77 14.53 20.12
N TYR A 109 -33.09 14.49 19.98
CA TYR A 109 -34.06 15.23 20.78
C TYR A 109 -34.64 14.41 21.96
N GLY A 110 -34.03 13.28 22.32
CA GLY A 110 -34.45 12.43 23.43
C GLY A 110 -35.74 11.63 23.21
N ARG A 111 -36.36 11.73 22.02
CA ARG A 111 -37.56 10.96 21.69
C ARG A 111 -37.16 9.52 21.32
N ARG A 112 -37.75 8.55 22.02
CA ARG A 112 -37.53 7.13 21.77
C ARG A 112 -38.38 6.65 20.59
N VAL A 113 -37.75 6.10 19.56
CA VAL A 113 -38.42 5.50 18.40
C VAL A 113 -38.24 3.99 18.43
N LYS A 114 -39.34 3.24 18.40
CA LYS A 114 -39.28 1.77 18.34
C LYS A 114 -39.00 1.32 16.91
N VAL A 115 -37.72 1.06 16.61
CA VAL A 115 -37.32 0.47 15.33
C VAL A 115 -37.32 -1.05 15.43
N GLY A 116 -38.12 -1.73 14.61
CA GLY A 116 -38.16 -3.20 14.57
C GLY A 116 -36.83 -3.83 14.16
N LYS A 117 -36.56 -5.06 14.61
CA LYS A 117 -35.29 -5.80 14.36
C LYS A 117 -34.94 -5.89 12.86
N LYS A 118 -35.94 -6.05 11.99
CA LYS A 118 -35.77 -6.11 10.53
C LYS A 118 -35.37 -4.77 9.93
N ALA A 119 -36.06 -3.69 10.31
CA ALA A 119 -35.76 -2.33 9.87
C ALA A 119 -34.36 -1.90 10.33
N ARG A 120 -34.02 -2.21 11.59
CA ARG A 120 -32.69 -1.99 12.15
C ARG A 120 -31.61 -2.69 11.32
N ARG A 121 -31.79 -3.97 10.97
CA ARG A 121 -30.83 -4.71 10.13
C ARG A 121 -30.67 -4.09 8.74
N LYS A 122 -31.77 -3.65 8.12
CA LYS A 122 -31.75 -3.01 6.80
C LYS A 122 -31.05 -1.66 6.82
N PHE A 123 -31.29 -0.85 7.86
CA PHE A 123 -30.65 0.45 8.03
C PHE A 123 -29.12 0.34 8.21
N HIS A 124 -28.69 -0.58 9.08
CA HIS A 124 -27.28 -0.88 9.24
C HIS A 124 -26.62 -1.34 7.94
N MET A 125 -27.29 -2.22 7.20
CA MET A 125 -26.79 -2.69 5.91
C MET A 125 -26.74 -1.56 4.87
N TYR A 126 -27.71 -0.66 4.88
CA TYR A 126 -27.72 0.52 4.03
C TYR A 126 -26.52 1.42 4.32
N ILE A 127 -26.28 1.80 5.59
CA ILE A 127 -25.11 2.61 5.97
C ILE A 127 -23.81 1.90 5.59
N PHE A 128 -23.72 0.59 5.85
CA PHE A 128 -22.54 -0.18 5.51
C PHE A 128 -22.24 -0.14 4.01
N LYS A 129 -23.27 -0.28 3.17
CA LYS A 129 -23.15 -0.24 1.71
C LYS A 129 -22.90 1.16 1.16
N SER A 130 -23.42 2.19 1.82
CA SER A 130 -23.27 3.59 1.41
C SER A 130 -21.94 4.18 1.84
N ARG A 131 -21.13 3.46 2.61
CA ARG A 131 -19.79 3.91 3.01
C ARG A 131 -18.82 3.76 1.83
N PRO A 132 -18.06 4.81 1.48
CA PRO A 132 -17.12 4.79 0.35
C PRO A 132 -15.82 3.99 0.62
N PHE A 133 -15.73 3.21 1.70
CA PHE A 133 -14.50 2.51 2.11
C PHE A 133 -14.18 1.24 1.30
N CYS A 134 -14.90 0.96 0.22
CA CYS A 134 -14.57 -0.15 -0.65
C CYS A 134 -13.32 0.19 -1.46
N VAL A 135 -12.19 -0.47 -1.16
CA VAL A 135 -10.99 -0.40 -1.99
C VAL A 135 -11.32 -0.98 -3.36
N LEU A 136 -11.32 -0.14 -4.39
CA LEU A 136 -11.44 -0.57 -5.77
C LEU A 136 -10.04 -0.92 -6.26
N LEU A 137 -9.87 -2.17 -6.67
CA LEU A 137 -8.62 -2.63 -7.25
C LEU A 137 -8.60 -2.33 -8.74
N VAL A 138 -7.59 -1.58 -9.19
CA VAL A 138 -7.40 -1.21 -10.59
C VAL A 138 -6.02 -1.67 -11.04
N TRP A 139 -5.94 -2.17 -12.27
CA TRP A 139 -4.65 -2.48 -12.88
C TRP A 139 -3.92 -1.19 -13.22
N LYS A 140 -2.75 -0.99 -12.61
CA LYS A 140 -1.87 0.13 -12.87
C LYS A 140 -0.77 -0.29 -13.84
N TYR A 141 -0.60 0.48 -14.90
CA TYR A 141 0.58 0.37 -15.75
C TYR A 141 1.68 1.17 -15.09
N SER A 142 2.73 0.48 -14.64
CA SER A 142 4.02 1.13 -14.48
C SER A 142 4.75 1.06 -15.81
N THR A 143 5.48 2.12 -16.11
CA THR A 143 6.38 2.26 -17.27
C THR A 143 7.55 1.27 -17.17
N GLY A 144 8.32 1.13 -18.26
CA GLY A 144 9.14 -0.05 -18.60
C GLY A 144 10.12 -0.58 -17.54
N SER A 145 10.44 0.22 -16.53
CA SER A 145 11.34 -0.13 -15.42
C SER A 145 10.68 -0.91 -14.28
N ALA A 146 9.35 -0.98 -14.21
CA ALA A 146 8.64 -1.68 -13.15
C ALA A 146 7.53 -2.60 -13.69
N TRP A 147 7.30 -3.72 -13.01
CA TRP A 147 6.26 -4.68 -13.41
C TRP A 147 4.86 -4.17 -13.11
N LYS A 148 3.89 -4.53 -13.96
CA LYS A 148 2.50 -4.11 -13.77
C LYS A 148 1.94 -4.71 -12.48
N ARG A 149 1.36 -3.83 -11.66
CA ARG A 149 0.75 -4.17 -10.37
C ARG A 149 -0.69 -3.71 -10.35
N ARG A 150 -1.54 -4.48 -9.70
CA ARG A 150 -2.90 -4.13 -9.32
C ARG A 150 -2.82 -3.33 -8.02
N ALA A 151 -3.28 -2.08 -8.05
CA ALA A 151 -3.35 -1.17 -6.90
C ALA A 151 -4.77 -1.08 -6.37
#